data_AF-A0A9D1UI56-F1
#
_entry.id   AF-A0A9D1UI56-F1
#
_cell.length_a   1.000
_cell.length_b   1.000
_cell.length_c   1.000
_cell.angle_alpha   90.00
_cell.angle_beta   90.00
_cell.angle_gamma   90.00
#
_symmetry.space_group_name_H-M   'P 1'
#
loop_
_entity.id
_entity.type
_entity.pdbx_description
1 polymer ?
#
loop_
_entity_poly.entity_id
_entity_poly.type
_entity_poly.pdbx_seq_one_letter_code
_entity_poly.pdbx_strand_id
1 'polypeptide(L)'
;SWLIKWTGKDYKNYAWIVFIPIVIFFITAISNGANLTDGIDGLATGTSAIIGSCLAILAWVSGNIIFANYLDIMYIPNVGELTIYISAFVGATLGFLWYNTYPAQIFMGDTGSLAIGGIIAVFAILIRKELLIPIMCGIFIAENLSVIMQVSYFKMTKKKYGEGKRLFLMAPLHHHYQKKGYAEPKIVQRFMIVCIILAVTTILTLKLR
;
A
#
# COMPACT_ATOMS: atom_id res chain seq x y z
N SER A 1 6.03 21.55 3.63
CA SER A 1 5.84 22.73 2.74
C SER A 1 7.11 23.06 1.93
N TRP A 2 7.79 22.05 1.37
CA TRP A 2 8.97 22.28 0.50
C TRP A 2 8.56 22.35 -0.99
N LEU A 3 7.51 21.61 -1.38
CA LEU A 3 7.00 21.53 -2.75
C LEU A 3 6.49 22.85 -3.36
N ILE A 4 6.09 23.82 -2.54
CA ILE A 4 5.40 25.05 -2.98
C ILE A 4 6.24 26.30 -2.69
N LYS A 5 7.50 26.11 -2.28
CA LYS A 5 8.38 27.20 -1.84
C LYS A 5 8.68 28.23 -2.94
N TRP A 6 8.44 27.87 -4.21
CA TRP A 6 8.61 28.76 -5.36
C TRP A 6 7.47 29.79 -5.52
N THR A 7 6.27 29.56 -4.95
CA THR A 7 5.08 30.37 -5.27
C THR A 7 4.94 31.67 -4.47
N GLY A 8 6.01 32.15 -3.82
CA GLY A 8 6.02 33.43 -3.09
C GLY A 8 5.94 33.31 -1.56
N LYS A 9 5.95 34.44 -0.83
CA LYS A 9 6.13 34.50 0.64
C LYS A 9 4.97 33.89 1.46
N ASP A 10 3.77 33.78 0.88
CA ASP A 10 2.56 33.22 1.52
C ASP A 10 2.27 31.75 1.15
N TYR A 11 3.24 31.03 0.58
CA TYR A 11 3.09 29.64 0.13
C TYR A 11 2.59 28.66 1.20
N LYS A 12 2.81 28.98 2.49
CA LYS A 12 2.28 28.18 3.62
C LYS A 12 0.76 28.23 3.71
N ASN A 13 0.12 29.35 3.35
CA ASN A 13 -1.33 29.53 3.41
C ASN A 13 -2.07 28.79 2.29
N TYR A 14 -1.38 28.45 1.20
CA TYR A 14 -1.92 27.68 0.07
C TYR A 14 -1.50 26.20 0.08
N ALA A 15 -0.75 25.76 1.10
CA ALA A 15 -0.22 24.40 1.15
C ALA A 15 -1.32 23.32 1.19
N TRP A 16 -2.48 23.65 1.75
CA TRP A 16 -3.64 22.77 1.80
C TRP A 16 -4.21 22.46 0.41
N ILE A 17 -4.13 23.40 -0.55
CA ILE A 17 -4.64 23.22 -1.92
C ILE A 17 -3.89 22.11 -2.65
N VAL A 18 -2.59 21.95 -2.39
CA VAL A 18 -1.77 20.89 -2.98
C VAL A 18 -1.81 19.62 -2.13
N PHE A 19 -1.86 19.76 -0.81
CA PHE A 19 -1.89 18.62 0.10
C PHE A 19 -3.18 17.79 -0.03
N ILE A 20 -4.34 18.43 -0.15
CA ILE A 20 -5.63 17.70 -0.24
C ILE A 20 -5.68 16.78 -1.47
N PRO A 21 -5.39 17.24 -2.72
CA PRO A 21 -5.35 16.35 -3.88
C PRO A 21 -4.34 15.22 -3.76
N ILE A 22 -3.18 15.46 -3.14
CA ILE A 22 -2.16 14.43 -2.91
C ILE A 22 -2.68 13.36 -1.95
N VAL A 23 -3.33 13.76 -0.86
CA VAL A 23 -3.95 12.84 0.10
C VAL A 23 -5.06 12.03 -0.56
N ILE A 24 -5.96 12.67 -1.32
CA ILE A 24 -7.01 11.99 -2.08
C ILE A 24 -6.39 10.99 -3.05
N PHE A 25 -5.34 11.37 -3.76
CA PHE A 25 -4.62 10.49 -4.68
C PHE A 25 -4.04 9.26 -3.95
N PHE A 26 -3.36 9.43 -2.83
CA PHE A 26 -2.82 8.30 -2.08
C PHE A 26 -3.91 7.37 -1.54
N ILE A 27 -4.96 7.91 -0.93
CA ILE A 27 -6.06 7.10 -0.40
C ILE A 27 -6.73 6.32 -1.54
N THR A 28 -7.09 6.99 -2.63
CA THR A 28 -7.74 6.33 -3.78
C THR A 28 -6.82 5.31 -4.46
N ALA A 29 -5.53 5.61 -4.62
CA ALA A 29 -4.58 4.69 -5.25
C ALA A 29 -4.36 3.42 -4.42
N ILE A 30 -4.24 3.54 -3.09
CA ILE A 30 -4.02 2.41 -2.19
C ILE A 30 -5.29 1.60 -1.96
N SER A 31 -6.46 2.23 -1.80
CA SER A 31 -7.75 1.53 -1.71
C SER A 31 -8.02 0.69 -2.96
N ASN A 32 -7.88 1.29 -4.15
CA ASN A 32 -8.06 0.53 -5.39
C ASN A 32 -6.96 -0.51 -5.60
N GLY A 33 -5.72 -0.22 -5.19
CA GLY A 33 -4.62 -1.18 -5.24
C GLY A 33 -4.88 -2.41 -4.36
N ALA A 34 -5.40 -2.23 -3.15
CA ALA A 34 -5.78 -3.32 -2.25
C ALA A 34 -6.94 -4.15 -2.84
N ASN A 35 -7.96 -3.50 -3.41
CA ASN A 35 -9.06 -4.17 -4.10
C ASN A 35 -8.59 -4.98 -5.32
N LEU A 36 -7.73 -4.42 -6.17
CA LEU A 36 -7.13 -5.15 -7.29
C LEU A 36 -6.25 -6.32 -6.84
N THR A 37 -5.67 -6.25 -5.64
CA THR A 37 -4.80 -7.30 -5.08
C THR A 37 -5.62 -8.44 -4.46
N ASP A 38 -6.91 -8.24 -4.19
CA ASP A 38 -7.86 -9.23 -3.66
C ASP A 38 -8.40 -10.16 -4.76
N GLY A 39 -7.50 -10.64 -5.63
CA GLY A 39 -7.84 -11.52 -6.77
C GLY A 39 -7.45 -12.99 -6.57
N ILE A 40 -6.67 -13.28 -5.52
CA ILE A 40 -6.27 -14.65 -5.14
C ILE A 40 -6.25 -14.80 -3.62
N ASP A 41 -6.56 -16.01 -3.16
CA ASP A 41 -6.65 -16.39 -1.75
C ASP A 41 -5.42 -15.97 -0.93
N GLY A 42 -5.64 -15.14 0.10
CA GLY A 42 -4.60 -14.72 1.05
C GLY A 42 -3.64 -13.63 0.57
N LEU A 43 -3.70 -13.19 -0.70
CA LEU A 43 -2.75 -12.18 -1.20
C LEU A 43 -2.99 -10.79 -0.61
N ALA A 44 -4.21 -10.25 -0.73
CA ALA A 44 -4.55 -8.94 -0.17
C ALA A 44 -4.42 -8.93 1.35
N THR A 45 -4.97 -9.94 2.02
CA THR A 45 -4.89 -10.07 3.48
C THR A 45 -3.45 -10.19 3.98
N GLY A 46 -2.66 -11.09 3.37
CA GLY A 46 -1.28 -11.36 3.81
C GLY A 46 -0.36 -10.17 3.61
N THR A 47 -0.46 -9.48 2.47
CA THR A 47 0.29 -8.24 2.23
C THR A 47 -0.15 -7.10 3.15
N SER A 48 -1.45 -6.99 3.43
CA SER A 48 -1.99 -5.99 4.37
C SER A 48 -1.53 -6.21 5.81
N ALA A 49 -1.46 -7.47 6.26
CA ALA A 49 -0.95 -7.80 7.59
C ALA A 49 0.52 -7.33 7.76
N ILE A 50 1.36 -7.58 6.74
CA ILE A 50 2.77 -7.16 6.74
C ILE A 50 2.89 -5.63 6.76
N ILE A 51 2.12 -4.93 5.92
CA ILE A 51 2.08 -3.46 5.89
C ILE A 51 1.59 -2.90 7.24
N GLY A 52 0.52 -3.49 7.79
CA GLY A 52 -0.03 -3.12 9.10
C GLY A 52 0.99 -3.30 10.23
N SER A 53 1.75 -4.40 10.23
CA SER A 53 2.83 -4.61 11.20
C SER A 53 3.94 -3.58 11.07
N CYS A 54 4.33 -3.23 9.84
CA CYS A 54 5.29 -2.15 9.59
C CYS A 54 4.77 -0.80 10.14
N LEU A 55 3.50 -0.47 9.87
CA LEU A 55 2.84 0.73 10.40
C LEU A 55 2.74 0.74 11.92
N ALA A 56 2.49 -0.41 12.56
CA ALA A 56 2.48 -0.55 14.01
C ALA A 56 3.83 -0.20 14.63
N ILE A 57 4.92 -0.73 14.06
CA ILE A 57 6.28 -0.40 14.48
C ILE A 57 6.54 1.10 14.30
N LEU A 58 6.21 1.65 13.13
CA LEU A 58 6.41 3.08 12.84
C LEU A 58 5.64 4.00 13.79
N ALA A 59 4.39 3.66 14.11
CA ALA A 59 3.57 4.41 15.06
C ALA A 59 4.18 4.39 16.46
N TRP A 60 4.57 3.20 16.94
CA TRP A 60 5.17 3.03 18.25
C TRP A 60 6.48 3.83 18.41
N VAL A 61 7.36 3.73 17.41
CA VAL A 61 8.64 4.43 17.39
C VAL A 61 8.43 5.96 17.35
N SER A 62 7.46 6.45 16.56
CA SER A 62 7.17 7.89 16.46
C SER A 62 6.49 8.45 17.72
N GLY A 63 5.84 7.59 18.52
CA GLY A 63 5.21 7.94 19.79
C GLY A 63 6.12 7.87 21.01
N ASN A 64 7.37 7.42 20.87
CA ASN A 64 8.34 7.34 21.97
C ASN A 64 9.42 8.42 21.81
N ILE A 65 9.53 9.32 22.79
CA ILE A 65 10.46 10.47 22.76
C ILE A 65 11.92 10.02 22.59
N ILE A 66 12.32 8.92 23.24
CA ILE A 66 13.71 8.43 23.20
C ILE A 66 14.04 7.93 21.79
N PHE A 67 13.16 7.12 21.20
CA PHE A 67 13.36 6.60 19.86
C PHE A 67 13.20 7.66 18.78
N ALA A 68 12.26 8.59 18.94
CA ALA A 68 12.06 9.68 18.02
C ALA A 68 13.30 10.58 17.93
N ASN A 69 13.90 10.92 19.07
CA ASN A 69 15.15 11.68 19.12
C ASN A 69 16.35 10.86 18.57
N TYR A 70 16.42 9.56 18.86
CA TYR A 70 17.51 8.71 18.37
C TYR A 70 17.49 8.52 16.85
N LEU A 71 16.30 8.40 16.26
CA LEU A 71 16.11 8.21 14.83
C LEU A 71 15.97 9.53 14.05
N ASP A 72 16.05 10.68 14.74
CA ASP A 72 15.82 12.01 14.16
C ASP A 72 14.49 12.09 13.37
N ILE A 73 13.44 11.48 13.93
CA ILE A 73 12.09 11.51 13.36
C ILE A 73 11.20 12.45 14.17
N MET A 74 10.20 13.03 13.50
CA MET A 74 9.21 13.89 14.16
C MET A 74 8.48 13.11 15.26
N TYR A 75 8.66 13.53 16.51
CA TYR A 75 7.86 13.06 17.64
C TYR A 75 6.41 13.52 17.48
N ILE A 76 5.47 12.59 17.61
CA ILE A 76 4.04 12.90 17.55
C ILE A 76 3.44 12.48 18.90
N PRO A 77 2.95 13.43 19.72
CA PRO A 77 2.33 13.11 21.00
C PRO A 77 1.04 12.29 20.79
N ASN A 78 0.73 11.42 21.75
CA ASN A 78 -0.49 10.60 21.81
C ASN A 78 -0.68 9.57 20.66
N VAL A 79 0.36 9.22 19.90
CA VAL A 79 0.30 8.16 18.87
C VAL A 79 0.18 6.74 19.46
N GLY A 80 0.27 6.59 20.78
CA GLY A 80 0.03 5.30 21.46
C GLY A 80 -1.33 4.68 21.13
N GLU A 81 -2.39 5.50 21.04
CA GLU A 81 -3.74 5.02 20.68
C GLU A 81 -3.80 4.47 19.25
N LEU A 82 -3.11 5.15 18.31
CA LEU A 82 -2.97 4.67 16.94
C LEU A 82 -2.24 3.32 16.89
N THR A 83 -1.25 3.12 17.75
CA THR A 83 -0.51 1.84 17.86
C THR A 83 -1.43 0.69 18.28
N ILE A 84 -2.36 0.95 19.21
CA ILE A 84 -3.36 -0.04 19.65
C ILE A 84 -4.30 -0.39 18.50
N TYR A 85 -4.83 0.62 17.80
CA TYR A 85 -5.75 0.42 16.68
C TYR A 85 -5.11 -0.41 15.55
N ILE A 86 -3.89 -0.06 15.11
CA ILE A 86 -3.23 -0.78 14.03
C ILE A 86 -2.80 -2.19 14.46
N SER A 87 -2.49 -2.42 15.73
CA SER A 87 -2.22 -3.77 16.25
C SER A 87 -3.48 -4.63 16.23
N ALA A 88 -4.65 -4.07 16.57
CA ALA A 88 -5.94 -4.76 16.44
C ALA A 88 -6.27 -5.05 14.97
N PHE A 89 -5.98 -4.11 14.06
CA PHE A 89 -6.11 -4.31 12.61
C PHE A 89 -5.23 -5.48 12.13
N VAL A 90 -3.95 -5.54 12.54
CA VAL A 90 -3.06 -6.66 12.22
C VAL A 90 -3.63 -7.97 12.75
N GLY A 91 -4.09 -8.01 14.01
CA GLY A 91 -4.74 -9.18 14.58
C GLY A 91 -5.97 -9.64 13.79
N ALA A 92 -6.82 -8.71 13.36
CA ALA A 92 -7.99 -9.00 12.54
C ALA A 92 -7.61 -9.54 11.15
N THR A 93 -6.60 -8.95 10.49
CA THR A 93 -6.12 -9.44 9.19
C THR A 93 -5.49 -10.83 9.30
N LEU A 94 -4.73 -11.13 10.36
CA LEU A 94 -4.19 -12.47 10.60
C LEU A 94 -5.30 -13.48 10.93
N GLY A 95 -6.29 -13.08 11.72
CA GLY A 95 -7.47 -13.91 12.00
C GLY A 95 -8.29 -14.20 10.74
N PHE A 96 -8.46 -13.21 9.85
CA PHE A 96 -9.11 -13.40 8.56
C PHE A 96 -8.29 -14.30 7.64
N LEU A 97 -6.96 -14.14 7.62
CA LEU A 97 -6.04 -14.96 6.82
C LEU A 97 -6.16 -16.45 7.16
N TRP A 98 -6.46 -16.80 8.41
CA TRP A 98 -6.71 -18.19 8.82
C TRP A 98 -7.80 -18.87 7.97
N TYR A 99 -8.87 -18.13 7.63
CA TYR A 99 -10.00 -18.62 6.83
C TYR A 99 -9.84 -18.32 5.33
N ASN A 100 -8.98 -17.37 4.96
CA ASN A 100 -8.76 -16.90 3.59
C ASN A 100 -7.51 -17.51 2.92
N THR A 101 -6.70 -18.29 3.66
CA THR A 101 -5.58 -19.02 3.08
C THR A 101 -6.08 -20.12 2.14
N TYR A 102 -5.39 -20.34 1.02
CA TYR A 102 -5.77 -21.34 0.02
C TYR A 102 -5.92 -22.75 0.62
N PRO A 103 -7.04 -23.47 0.34
CA PRO A 103 -8.25 -23.01 -0.36
C PRO A 103 -9.15 -22.14 0.54
N ALA A 104 -9.52 -20.94 0.08
CA ALA A 104 -10.28 -19.99 0.91
C ALA A 104 -11.69 -20.48 1.27
N GLN A 105 -12.07 -20.27 2.52
CA GLN A 105 -13.41 -20.53 3.06
C GLN A 105 -14.27 -19.26 3.05
N ILE A 106 -13.64 -18.09 3.20
CA ILE A 106 -14.29 -16.78 3.23
C ILE A 106 -13.54 -15.84 2.29
N PHE A 107 -14.28 -15.12 1.47
CA PHE A 107 -13.76 -14.06 0.61
C PHE A 107 -13.95 -12.69 1.25
N MET A 108 -13.01 -11.78 1.00
CA MET A 108 -13.00 -10.46 1.61
C MET A 108 -14.03 -9.53 0.97
N GLY A 109 -14.09 -9.53 -0.36
CA GLY A 109 -15.00 -8.70 -1.14
C GLY A 109 -14.62 -7.21 -1.11
N ASP A 110 -15.40 -6.40 -1.83
CA ASP A 110 -15.11 -4.97 -1.99
C ASP A 110 -15.15 -4.20 -0.66
N THR A 111 -16.07 -4.59 0.24
CA THR A 111 -16.20 -3.97 1.57
C THR A 111 -14.92 -4.10 2.37
N GLY A 112 -14.29 -5.28 2.38
CA GLY A 112 -13.06 -5.50 3.14
C GLY A 112 -11.84 -4.89 2.46
N SER A 113 -11.69 -5.09 1.15
CA SER A 113 -10.48 -4.71 0.44
C SER A 113 -10.32 -3.19 0.28
N LEU A 114 -11.40 -2.45 -0.03
CA LEU A 114 -11.37 -0.99 -0.09
C LEU A 114 -11.13 -0.37 1.30
N ALA A 115 -11.74 -0.95 2.34
CA ALA A 115 -11.56 -0.50 3.72
C ALA A 115 -10.12 -0.71 4.19
N ILE A 116 -9.53 -1.87 3.94
CA ILE A 116 -8.14 -2.18 4.29
C ILE A 116 -7.17 -1.19 3.64
N GLY A 117 -7.29 -0.97 2.33
CA GLY A 117 -6.42 0.00 1.65
C GLY A 117 -6.63 1.42 2.15
N GLY A 118 -7.87 1.80 2.45
CA GLY A 118 -8.19 3.12 3.02
C GLY A 118 -7.60 3.32 4.41
N ILE A 119 -7.73 2.31 5.29
CA ILE A 119 -7.13 2.31 6.62
C ILE A 119 -5.61 2.46 6.53
N ILE A 120 -4.94 1.66 5.69
CA ILE A 120 -3.49 1.72 5.51
C ILE A 120 -3.05 3.11 5.05
N ALA A 121 -3.72 3.70 4.05
CA ALA A 121 -3.37 5.01 3.53
C ALA A 121 -3.59 6.13 4.55
N VAL A 122 -4.77 6.16 5.19
CA VAL A 122 -5.08 7.15 6.23
C VAL A 122 -4.12 7.02 7.41
N PHE A 123 -3.85 5.80 7.85
CA PHE A 123 -2.95 5.56 8.97
C PHE A 123 -1.54 6.06 8.68
N ALA A 124 -0.99 5.77 7.48
CA ALA A 124 0.31 6.27 7.05
C ALA A 124 0.38 7.81 7.05
N ILE A 125 -0.71 8.49 6.68
CA ILE A 125 -0.80 9.96 6.69
C ILE A 125 -0.87 10.49 8.13
N LEU A 126 -1.64 9.84 9.02
CA LEU A 126 -1.76 10.24 10.43
C LEU A 126 -0.40 10.19 11.16
N ILE A 127 0.42 9.16 10.90
CA ILE A 127 1.77 9.06 11.46
C ILE A 127 2.83 9.88 10.70
N ARG A 128 2.41 10.69 9.72
CA ARG A 128 3.27 11.53 8.86
C ARG A 128 4.37 10.75 8.12
N LYS A 129 4.01 9.59 7.59
CA LYS A 129 4.89 8.69 6.80
C LYS A 129 4.38 8.55 5.37
N GLU A 130 3.69 9.57 4.84
CA GLU A 130 3.10 9.56 3.50
C GLU A 130 4.14 9.31 2.38
N LEU A 131 5.38 9.79 2.54
CA LEU A 131 6.46 9.57 1.57
C LEU A 131 6.95 8.12 1.51
N LEU A 132 6.65 7.31 2.53
CA LEU A 132 7.03 5.90 2.59
C LEU A 132 5.96 4.98 1.98
N ILE A 133 4.74 5.49 1.71
CA ILE A 133 3.65 4.72 1.09
C ILE A 133 4.10 4.04 -0.21
N PRO A 134 4.82 4.70 -1.14
CA PRO A 134 5.25 4.07 -2.39
C PRO A 134 6.12 2.81 -2.20
N ILE A 135 6.95 2.79 -1.17
CA ILE A 135 7.83 1.66 -0.87
C ILE A 135 7.03 0.60 -0.12
N MET A 136 6.38 0.98 0.97
CA MET A 136 5.68 0.07 1.87
C MET A 136 4.50 -0.64 1.18
N CYS A 137 3.72 0.09 0.39
CA CYS A 137 2.58 -0.44 -0.38
C CYS A 137 2.97 -0.81 -1.82
N GLY A 138 4.26 -1.09 -2.07
CA GLY A 138 4.79 -1.30 -3.42
C GLY A 138 4.07 -2.39 -4.21
N ILE A 139 3.54 -3.42 -3.55
CA ILE A 139 2.74 -4.46 -4.21
C ILE A 139 1.40 -3.91 -4.73
N PHE A 140 0.64 -3.22 -3.89
CA PHE A 140 -0.64 -2.61 -4.30
C PHE A 140 -0.43 -1.63 -5.46
N ILE A 141 0.67 -0.88 -5.42
CA ILE A 141 1.04 0.06 -6.48
C ILE A 141 1.45 -0.70 -7.75
N ALA A 142 2.25 -1.76 -7.65
CA ALA A 142 2.64 -2.56 -8.80
C ALA A 142 1.44 -3.23 -9.48
N GLU A 143 0.49 -3.75 -8.69
CA GLU A 143 -0.76 -4.32 -9.19
C GLU A 143 -1.59 -3.27 -9.92
N ASN A 144 -1.79 -2.10 -9.31
CA ASN A 144 -2.54 -1.00 -9.91
C ASN A 144 -1.87 -0.46 -11.19
N LEU A 145 -0.55 -0.26 -11.16
CA LEU A 145 0.24 0.15 -12.33
C LEU A 145 0.16 -0.88 -13.46
N SER A 146 0.13 -2.17 -13.15
CA SER A 146 -0.01 -3.20 -14.18
C SER A 146 -1.32 -3.09 -14.95
N VAL A 147 -2.41 -2.77 -14.27
CA VAL A 147 -3.74 -2.55 -14.87
C VAL A 147 -3.73 -1.28 -15.72
N ILE A 148 -3.21 -0.18 -15.17
CA ILE A 148 -3.12 1.11 -15.90
C ILE A 148 -2.29 0.93 -17.18
N MET A 149 -1.13 0.28 -17.10
CA MET A 149 -0.27 0.01 -18.26
C MET A 149 -0.97 -0.89 -19.27
N GLN A 150 -1.62 -1.97 -18.82
CA GLN A 150 -2.33 -2.90 -19.69
C GLN A 150 -3.46 -2.22 -20.47
N VAL A 151 -4.34 -1.49 -19.77
CA VAL A 151 -5.48 -0.80 -20.38
C VAL A 151 -5.01 0.31 -21.33
N SER A 152 -4.01 1.10 -20.92
CA SER A 152 -3.45 2.17 -21.76
C SER A 152 -2.82 1.61 -23.02
N TYR A 153 -2.03 0.54 -22.91
CA TYR A 153 -1.38 -0.11 -24.06
C TYR A 153 -2.40 -0.74 -25.01
N PHE A 154 -3.43 -1.41 -24.48
CA PHE A 154 -4.49 -2.00 -25.30
C PHE A 154 -5.27 -0.95 -26.08
N LYS A 155 -5.64 0.17 -25.44
CA LYS A 155 -6.31 1.31 -26.11
C LYS A 155 -5.44 1.95 -27.17
N MET A 156 -4.15 2.18 -26.88
CA MET A 156 -3.22 2.80 -27.81
C MET A 156 -2.98 1.93 -29.05
N THR A 157 -2.78 0.63 -28.87
CA THR A 157 -2.54 -0.32 -29.97
C THR A 157 -3.78 -0.52 -30.83
N LYS A 158 -4.98 -0.62 -30.21
CA LYS A 158 -6.25 -0.66 -30.94
C LYS A 158 -6.47 0.58 -31.80
N LYS A 159 -6.14 1.77 -31.29
CA LYS A 159 -6.27 3.03 -32.04
C LYS A 159 -5.25 3.12 -33.19
N LYS A 160 -4.04 2.59 -33.02
CA LYS A 160 -2.95 2.70 -34.01
C LYS A 160 -2.98 1.60 -35.08
N TYR A 161 -3.33 0.37 -34.72
CA TYR A 161 -3.20 -0.81 -35.58
C TYR A 161 -4.52 -1.54 -35.83
N GLY A 162 -5.67 -1.02 -35.36
CA GLY A 162 -6.98 -1.66 -35.47
C GLY A 162 -7.21 -2.79 -34.47
N GLU A 163 -6.14 -3.47 -34.04
CA GLU A 163 -6.18 -4.58 -33.07
C GLU A 163 -5.52 -4.21 -31.74
N GLY A 164 -6.18 -4.58 -30.64
CA GLY A 164 -5.67 -4.36 -29.29
C GLY A 164 -4.66 -5.43 -28.92
N LYS A 165 -3.41 -5.02 -28.65
CA LYS A 165 -2.36 -5.90 -28.13
C LYS A 165 -2.29 -5.80 -26.62
N ARG A 166 -2.00 -6.93 -25.96
CA ARG A 166 -1.85 -7.02 -24.50
C ARG A 166 -0.37 -6.96 -24.12
N LEU A 167 -0.03 -6.23 -23.06
CA LEU A 167 1.34 -6.13 -22.53
C LEU A 167 1.64 -7.34 -21.64
N PHE A 168 0.75 -7.60 -20.68
CA PHE A 168 0.73 -8.81 -19.85
C PHE A 168 -0.30 -9.79 -20.40
N LEU A 169 -0.06 -11.10 -20.22
CA LEU A 169 -1.04 -12.15 -20.54
C LEU A 169 -2.45 -11.86 -19.97
N MET A 170 -2.48 -11.38 -18.73
CA MET A 170 -3.65 -10.87 -18.02
C MET A 170 -3.18 -9.85 -16.99
N ALA A 171 -3.98 -8.84 -16.69
CA ALA A 171 -3.77 -7.92 -15.57
C ALA A 171 -4.88 -8.16 -14.54
N PRO A 172 -4.61 -8.05 -13.23
CA PRO A 172 -3.36 -7.59 -12.59
C PRO A 172 -2.19 -8.61 -12.63
N LEU A 173 -1.03 -8.29 -12.04
CA LEU A 173 0.22 -9.07 -12.14
C LEU A 173 0.07 -10.49 -11.61
N HIS A 174 -0.67 -10.72 -10.53
CA HIS A 174 -0.88 -12.08 -10.03
C HIS A 174 -1.56 -12.99 -11.08
N HIS A 175 -2.54 -12.47 -11.84
CA HIS A 175 -3.17 -13.23 -12.93
C HIS A 175 -2.21 -13.46 -14.11
N HIS A 176 -1.27 -12.55 -14.37
CA HIS A 176 -0.20 -12.78 -15.34
C HIS A 176 0.63 -14.03 -14.98
N TYR A 177 0.99 -14.18 -13.70
CA TYR A 177 1.74 -15.35 -13.23
C TYR A 177 0.89 -16.61 -13.21
N GLN A 178 -0.39 -16.55 -12.85
CA GLN A 178 -1.30 -17.70 -12.99
C GLN A 178 -1.36 -18.20 -14.44
N LYS A 179 -1.49 -17.29 -15.42
CA LYS A 179 -1.50 -17.64 -16.85
C LYS A 179 -0.17 -18.21 -17.36
N LYS A 180 0.94 -17.96 -16.66
CA LYS A 180 2.24 -18.61 -16.90
C LYS A 180 2.36 -20.01 -16.27
N GLY A 181 1.33 -20.49 -15.59
CA GLY A 181 1.29 -21.82 -14.97
C GLY A 181 1.83 -21.89 -13.54
N TYR A 182 1.99 -20.76 -12.85
CA TYR A 182 2.37 -20.77 -11.43
C TYR A 182 1.16 -21.11 -10.56
N ALA A 183 1.35 -22.02 -9.60
CA ALA A 183 0.34 -22.33 -8.59
C ALA A 183 0.03 -21.11 -7.71
N GLU A 184 -1.24 -20.90 -7.37
CA GLU A 184 -1.70 -19.71 -6.62
C GLU A 184 -0.97 -19.54 -5.28
N PRO A 185 -0.81 -20.58 -4.43
CA PRO A 185 -0.11 -20.43 -3.16
C PRO A 185 1.35 -19.98 -3.36
N LYS A 186 1.99 -20.40 -4.46
CA LYS A 186 3.36 -20.00 -4.79
C LYS A 186 3.45 -18.53 -5.18
N ILE A 187 2.42 -17.98 -5.82
CA ILE A 187 2.34 -16.55 -6.18
C ILE A 187 2.16 -15.73 -4.89
N VAL A 188 1.19 -16.10 -4.06
CA VAL A 188 0.90 -15.44 -2.77
C VAL A 188 2.16 -15.34 -1.92
N GLN A 189 2.84 -16.47 -1.70
CA GLN A 189 4.03 -16.50 -0.85
C GLN A 189 5.18 -15.66 -1.42
N ARG A 190 5.38 -15.64 -2.74
CA ARG A 190 6.41 -14.81 -3.37
C ARG A 190 6.12 -13.33 -3.23
N PHE A 191 4.85 -12.94 -3.38
CA PHE A 191 4.43 -11.56 -3.16
C PHE A 191 4.61 -11.18 -1.69
N MET A 192 4.25 -12.05 -0.75
CA MET A 192 4.52 -11.80 0.68
C MET A 192 6.02 -11.64 0.99
N ILE A 193 6.90 -12.47 0.40
CA ILE A 193 8.36 -12.30 0.54
C ILE A 193 8.80 -10.92 0.05
N VAL A 194 8.34 -10.49 -1.13
CA VAL A 194 8.63 -9.14 -1.65
C VAL A 194 8.08 -8.06 -0.71
N CYS A 195 6.87 -8.26 -0.16
CA CYS A 195 6.25 -7.34 0.79
C CYS A 195 7.10 -7.19 2.07
N ILE A 196 7.62 -8.30 2.61
CA ILE A 196 8.52 -8.28 3.77
C ILE A 196 9.79 -7.49 3.45
N ILE A 197 10.39 -7.71 2.28
CA ILE A 197 11.59 -6.97 1.85
C ILE A 197 11.29 -5.46 1.76
N LEU A 198 10.14 -5.08 1.20
CA LEU A 198 9.69 -3.69 1.11
C LEU A 198 9.43 -3.08 2.49
N ALA A 199 8.82 -3.83 3.41
CA ALA A 199 8.59 -3.40 4.79
C ALA A 199 9.92 -3.19 5.54
N VAL A 200 10.86 -4.12 5.44
CA VAL A 200 12.21 -3.97 6.02
C VAL A 200 12.92 -2.76 5.42
N THR A 201 12.86 -2.60 4.10
CA THR A 201 13.44 -1.43 3.41
C THR A 201 12.83 -0.12 3.93
N THR A 202 11.51 -0.10 4.17
CA THR A 202 10.80 1.05 4.75
C THR A 202 11.27 1.39 6.17
N ILE A 203 11.59 0.39 6.97
CA ILE A 203 12.15 0.62 8.32
C ILE A 203 13.59 1.12 8.21
N LEU A 204 14.39 0.55 7.31
CA LEU A 204 15.78 0.94 7.11
C LEU A 204 15.91 2.38 6.59
N THR A 205 14.98 2.85 5.77
CA THR A 205 14.99 4.23 5.25
C THR A 205 14.81 5.28 6.35
N LEU A 206 14.24 4.93 7.52
CA LEU A 206 14.19 5.83 8.68
C LEU A 206 15.58 6.20 9.20
N LYS A 207 16.57 5.34 8.99
CA LYS A 207 17.94 5.52 9.49
C LYS A 207 18.88 6.11 8.44
N LEU A 208 18.38 6.40 7.23
CA LEU A 208 19.17 7.03 6.20
C LEU A 208 19.38 8.51 6.56
N ARG A 209 20.54 8.75 7.16
CA ARG A 209 21.18 10.06 7.28
C ARG A 209 21.62 10.56 5.91
#